data_AF-A0A956FCX8-F1
#
_entry.id   AF-A0A956FCX8-F1
#
_cell.length_a   1.000
_cell.length_b   1.000
_cell.length_c   1.000
_cell.angle_alpha   90.00
_cell.angle_beta   90.00
_cell.angle_gamma   90.00
#
_symmetry.space_group_name_H-M   'P 1'
#
loop_
_entity.id
_entity.type
_entity.pdbx_description
1 polymer ?
#
loop_
_entity_poly.entity_id
_entity_poly.type
_entity_poly.pdbx_seq_one_letter_code
_entity_poly.pdbx_strand_id
1 'polypeptide(L)'
;MTSKTMTRHDFLRLTITVVGGATILGTFGCPGDDGGGEEGGNASSGSDGSGGGTTGGTTMSPGDTGGTTTTPDPDSGSTAAAGGCETDPSVNIQNNHGHELVVPFADLEAGVEVVYDIQGTSDHPHTVTLGADHFADLLARTAVIVDSSTEGHSHVVTIFCS
;
A
#
# COMPACT_ATOMS: atom_id res chain seq x y z
N MET A 1 -1.47 -26.66 31.54
CA MET A 1 -1.36 -25.20 31.34
C MET A 1 -2.45 -24.82 30.36
N THR A 2 -3.53 -24.18 30.83
CA THR A 2 -4.70 -23.88 30.01
C THR A 2 -4.46 -22.56 29.29
N SER A 3 -4.18 -22.60 27.99
CA SER A 3 -4.07 -21.39 27.16
C SER A 3 -5.45 -20.73 27.08
N LYS A 4 -5.57 -19.57 27.71
CA LYS A 4 -6.76 -18.74 27.67
C LYS A 4 -6.76 -17.96 26.36
N THR A 5 -7.64 -18.34 25.43
CA THR A 5 -7.85 -17.63 24.17
C THR A 5 -8.34 -16.21 24.51
N MET A 6 -7.47 -15.21 24.37
CA MET A 6 -7.87 -13.81 24.52
C MET A 6 -8.61 -13.39 23.24
N THR A 7 -9.81 -12.86 23.42
CA THR A 7 -10.63 -12.42 22.30
C THR A 7 -10.07 -11.11 21.74
N ARG A 8 -10.24 -10.85 20.44
CA ARG A 8 -9.72 -9.63 19.77
C ARG A 8 -10.16 -8.32 20.45
N HIS A 9 -11.28 -8.35 21.19
CA HIS A 9 -11.75 -7.24 22.02
C HIS A 9 -10.85 -6.92 23.23
N ASP A 10 -10.12 -7.90 23.76
CA ASP A 10 -9.17 -7.69 24.86
C ASP A 10 -7.85 -7.09 24.36
N PHE A 11 -7.44 -7.38 23.12
CA PHE A 11 -6.23 -6.81 22.51
C PHE A 11 -6.39 -5.32 22.17
N LEU A 12 -7.56 -4.92 21.64
CA LEU A 12 -7.85 -3.53 21.28
C LEU A 12 -8.01 -2.57 22.47
N ARG A 13 -8.09 -3.07 23.71
CA ARG A 13 -8.12 -2.24 24.93
C ARG A 13 -6.74 -2.00 25.55
N LEU A 14 -5.67 -2.55 24.96
CA LEU A 14 -4.31 -2.46 25.48
C LEU A 14 -3.43 -1.44 24.73
N THR A 15 -3.99 -0.30 24.29
CA THR A 15 -3.22 0.76 23.60
C THR A 15 -3.55 2.17 24.10
N ILE A 16 -3.79 2.32 25.40
CA ILE A 16 -3.82 3.64 26.02
C ILE A 16 -2.93 3.63 27.24
N THR A 17 -1.76 4.26 27.10
CA THR A 17 -1.03 5.11 28.07
C THR A 17 0.48 4.90 27.91
N VAL A 18 1.25 5.99 27.98
CA VAL A 18 2.72 6.14 27.85
C VAL A 18 3.10 6.45 26.40
N VAL A 19 3.46 7.67 26.01
CA VAL A 19 4.59 8.49 26.52
C VAL A 19 4.26 9.98 26.41
N GLY A 20 4.50 10.71 27.50
CA GLY A 20 4.61 12.16 27.49
C GLY A 20 6.01 12.61 27.05
N GLY A 21 6.05 13.75 26.36
CA GLY A 21 7.11 14.76 26.49
C GLY A 21 8.46 14.49 25.82
N ALA A 22 8.66 15.09 24.63
CA ALA A 22 9.88 15.85 24.31
C ALA A 22 9.65 16.66 23.02
N THR A 23 9.42 17.96 23.18
CA THR A 23 9.51 18.96 22.11
C THR A 23 10.97 19.16 21.73
N ILE A 24 11.36 18.91 20.47
CA ILE A 24 12.59 19.45 19.90
C ILE A 24 12.22 20.22 18.63
N LEU A 25 12.19 21.54 18.78
CA LEU A 25 12.30 22.49 17.69
C LEU A 25 13.68 22.32 17.05
N GLY A 26 13.70 22.07 15.74
CA GLY A 26 14.93 22.00 14.93
C GLY A 26 14.67 22.49 13.52
N THR A 27 14.55 23.80 13.36
CA THR A 27 14.60 24.49 12.06
C THR A 27 16.04 24.58 11.55
N PHE A 28 16.37 23.83 10.50
CA PHE A 28 17.49 24.04 9.57
C PHE A 28 16.96 23.57 8.20
N GLY A 29 16.76 24.36 7.15
CA GLY A 29 17.42 25.61 6.79
C GLY A 29 18.59 25.35 5.85
N CYS A 30 18.32 24.96 4.60
CA CYS A 30 19.26 25.10 3.47
C CYS A 30 18.47 25.41 2.18
N PRO A 31 18.58 26.64 1.65
CA PRO A 31 18.10 27.03 0.33
C PRO A 31 19.15 26.75 -0.76
N GLY A 32 18.67 26.38 -1.96
CA GLY A 32 19.26 26.66 -3.29
C GLY A 32 20.65 26.09 -3.63
N ASP A 33 20.73 25.36 -4.74
CA ASP A 33 21.72 25.70 -5.77
C ASP A 33 21.26 25.20 -7.16
N ASP A 34 21.38 26.10 -8.13
CA ASP A 34 20.97 26.00 -9.52
C ASP A 34 22.11 25.45 -10.41
N GLY A 35 21.79 24.54 -11.32
CA GLY A 35 22.63 24.21 -12.48
C GLY A 35 22.10 22.96 -13.18
N GLY A 36 21.77 22.92 -14.48
CA GLY A 36 22.07 23.80 -15.60
C GLY A 36 22.64 22.94 -16.74
N GLY A 37 21.88 22.77 -17.83
CA GLY A 37 22.30 22.18 -19.13
C GLY A 37 22.44 20.64 -19.14
N GLU A 38 22.13 19.88 -20.19
CA GLU A 38 22.03 20.17 -21.61
C GLU A 38 21.01 19.28 -22.34
N GLU A 39 20.31 19.92 -23.28
CA GLU A 39 19.79 19.50 -24.58
C GLU A 39 19.74 18.02 -24.98
N GLY A 40 18.54 17.55 -25.34
CA GLY A 40 18.34 16.30 -26.07
C GLY A 40 16.91 16.20 -26.59
N GLY A 41 16.62 16.88 -27.69
CA GLY A 41 15.30 16.92 -28.29
C GLY A 41 14.84 15.57 -28.87
N ASN A 42 13.54 15.31 -28.82
CA ASN A 42 12.87 14.63 -29.91
C ASN A 42 11.42 15.15 -30.03
N ALA A 43 11.14 15.77 -31.15
CA ALA A 43 9.81 16.20 -31.53
C ALA A 43 8.98 14.97 -31.91
N SER A 44 7.78 14.83 -31.36
CA SER A 44 6.70 14.14 -32.05
C SER A 44 5.39 14.85 -31.81
N SER A 45 4.71 15.01 -32.92
CA SER A 45 3.62 15.91 -33.28
C SER A 45 2.23 15.34 -33.03
N GLY A 46 1.27 16.23 -32.74
CA GLY A 46 -0.17 16.07 -33.03
C GLY A 46 -0.98 15.40 -31.91
N SER A 47 -2.23 15.79 -31.63
CA SER A 47 -3.19 16.51 -32.46
C SER A 47 -4.24 17.21 -31.59
N ASP A 48 -4.65 18.40 -32.03
CA ASP A 48 -5.75 19.18 -31.49
C ASP A 48 -7.09 18.47 -31.67
N GLY A 49 -7.83 18.30 -30.57
CA GLY A 49 -9.20 17.81 -30.55
C GLY A 49 -10.14 18.87 -30.02
N SER A 50 -10.62 19.73 -30.92
CA SER A 50 -11.65 20.74 -30.68
C SER A 50 -13.02 20.21 -31.14
N GLY A 51 -14.03 20.30 -30.28
CA GLY A 51 -15.45 20.07 -30.59
C GLY A 51 -16.16 19.36 -29.44
N GLY A 52 -17.35 19.72 -28.98
CA GLY A 52 -18.32 20.71 -29.41
C GLY A 52 -19.48 20.62 -28.40
N GLY A 53 -20.14 21.74 -28.12
CA GLY A 53 -21.15 21.83 -27.07
C GLY A 53 -22.51 21.22 -27.40
N THR A 54 -23.26 20.93 -26.34
CA THR A 54 -24.72 20.87 -26.27
C THR A 54 -25.12 21.46 -24.91
N THR A 55 -25.35 22.78 -24.83
CA THR A 55 -26.69 23.41 -24.79
C THR A 55 -27.87 22.51 -24.44
N GLY A 56 -28.56 22.86 -23.34
CA GLY A 56 -30.02 22.76 -23.22
C GLY A 56 -30.54 21.81 -22.15
N GLY A 57 -31.07 22.35 -21.04
CA GLY A 57 -31.89 21.54 -20.13
C GLY A 57 -32.14 22.11 -18.74
N THR A 58 -32.56 23.37 -18.61
CA THR A 58 -33.18 23.87 -17.38
C THR A 58 -34.52 23.18 -17.16
N THR A 59 -34.63 22.32 -16.15
CA THR A 59 -35.92 21.97 -15.54
C THR A 59 -35.86 22.36 -14.07
N MET A 60 -36.54 23.45 -13.74
CA MET A 60 -36.80 23.83 -12.36
C MET A 60 -37.76 22.80 -11.74
N SER A 61 -37.39 22.21 -10.61
CA SER A 61 -38.32 21.55 -9.70
C SER A 61 -38.41 22.40 -8.43
N PRO A 62 -39.57 23.00 -8.11
CA PRO A 62 -39.73 23.78 -6.90
C PRO A 62 -40.15 22.88 -5.74
N GLY A 63 -39.43 23.01 -4.63
CA GLY A 63 -39.93 22.70 -3.29
C GLY A 63 -39.71 21.28 -2.80
N ASP A 64 -38.74 21.14 -1.89
CA ASP A 64 -39.02 20.46 -0.62
C ASP A 64 -38.10 21.00 0.49
N THR A 65 -38.62 21.92 1.29
CA THR A 65 -38.07 22.26 2.60
C THR A 65 -38.49 21.16 3.58
N GLY A 66 -37.86 19.98 3.44
CA GLY A 66 -38.09 18.82 4.29
C GLY A 66 -36.83 18.48 5.08
N GLY A 67 -36.71 19.07 6.28
CA GLY A 67 -35.67 18.72 7.24
C GLY A 67 -35.70 17.23 7.54
N THR A 68 -34.72 16.50 7.01
CA THR A 68 -34.47 15.12 7.36
C THR A 68 -33.14 15.09 8.09
N THR A 69 -33.22 14.91 9.40
CA THR A 69 -32.09 14.49 10.23
C THR A 69 -31.63 13.14 9.71
N THR A 70 -30.80 13.13 8.68
CA THR A 70 -30.03 11.95 8.29
C THR A 70 -28.97 11.78 9.37
N THR A 71 -29.33 11.02 10.38
CA THR A 71 -28.37 10.25 11.18
C THR A 71 -27.33 9.69 10.21
N PRO A 72 -26.01 9.88 10.45
CA PRO A 72 -25.02 9.20 9.64
C PRO A 72 -25.29 7.71 9.78
N ASP A 73 -25.68 7.10 8.66
CA ASP A 73 -25.84 5.66 8.53
C ASP A 73 -24.46 5.02 8.81
N PRO A 74 -24.29 4.26 9.92
CA PRO A 74 -23.02 3.61 10.20
C PRO A 74 -22.75 2.40 9.28
N ASP A 75 -23.67 2.06 8.36
CA ASP A 75 -23.57 0.86 7.51
C ASP A 75 -22.99 1.12 6.10
N SER A 76 -22.00 2.01 6.00
CA SER A 76 -20.95 1.85 4.97
C SER A 76 -19.71 1.18 5.54
N GLY A 77 -19.94 0.17 6.37
CA GLY A 77 -18.98 -0.90 6.61
C GLY A 77 -18.85 -1.73 5.34
N SER A 78 -18.10 -1.22 4.36
CA SER A 78 -17.46 -2.11 3.39
C SER A 78 -16.49 -2.96 4.20
N THR A 79 -16.98 -4.10 4.69
CA THR A 79 -16.13 -5.20 5.13
C THR A 79 -15.43 -5.69 3.87
N ALA A 80 -14.34 -4.99 3.51
CA ALA A 80 -13.37 -5.45 2.54
C ALA A 80 -13.10 -6.92 2.84
N ALA A 81 -13.26 -7.74 1.82
CA ALA A 81 -13.40 -9.18 1.93
C ALA A 81 -12.37 -9.77 2.91
N ALA A 82 -12.87 -10.27 4.05
CA ALA A 82 -12.11 -11.03 5.03
C ALA A 82 -11.76 -12.42 4.47
N GLY A 83 -11.04 -12.47 3.34
CA GLY A 83 -10.76 -13.69 2.61
C GLY A 83 -9.44 -13.69 1.83
N GLY A 84 -8.54 -12.74 2.08
CA GLY A 84 -7.25 -12.62 1.42
C GLY A 84 -6.31 -13.78 1.67
N CYS A 85 -5.55 -13.67 2.75
CA CYS A 85 -4.67 -14.70 3.29
C CYS A 85 -5.24 -15.20 4.62
N GLU A 86 -5.22 -16.51 4.84
CA GLU A 86 -5.50 -17.14 6.14
C GLU A 86 -4.22 -17.69 6.80
N THR A 87 -3.14 -17.77 6.02
CA THR A 87 -1.80 -18.23 6.40
C THR A 87 -0.76 -17.39 5.67
N ASP A 88 0.52 -17.71 5.85
CA ASP A 88 1.61 -17.13 5.08
C ASP A 88 1.34 -17.29 3.57
N PRO A 89 1.47 -16.23 2.75
CA PRO A 89 1.29 -16.30 1.31
C PRO A 89 2.33 -17.19 0.63
N SER A 90 1.97 -17.71 -0.54
CA SER A 90 2.91 -18.39 -1.44
C SER A 90 3.77 -17.38 -2.18
N VAL A 91 5.06 -17.71 -2.35
CA VAL A 91 6.04 -16.86 -3.03
C VAL A 91 6.68 -17.61 -4.19
N ASN A 92 6.83 -16.93 -5.32
CA ASN A 92 7.59 -17.40 -6.47
C ASN A 92 8.63 -16.35 -6.88
N ILE A 93 9.89 -16.76 -6.96
CA ILE A 93 11.01 -15.90 -7.38
C ILE A 93 11.43 -16.33 -8.79
N GLN A 94 11.35 -15.43 -9.76
CA GLN A 94 11.72 -15.73 -11.14
C GLN A 94 13.24 -15.90 -11.28
N ASN A 95 13.71 -16.87 -12.06
CA ASN A 95 15.14 -17.18 -12.21
C ASN A 95 15.85 -17.50 -10.88
N ASN A 96 15.10 -18.08 -9.93
CA ASN A 96 15.64 -18.42 -8.62
C ASN A 96 16.80 -19.43 -8.72
N HIS A 97 17.92 -19.08 -8.10
CA HIS A 97 19.13 -19.89 -8.01
C HIS A 97 19.60 -20.10 -6.57
N GLY A 98 18.71 -19.95 -5.58
CA GLY A 98 19.00 -20.16 -4.16
C GLY A 98 18.33 -19.16 -3.21
N HIS A 99 17.61 -18.17 -3.74
CA HIS A 99 16.88 -17.18 -2.97
C HIS A 99 15.63 -17.76 -2.32
N GLU A 100 15.29 -17.22 -1.16
CA GLU A 100 14.12 -17.63 -0.38
C GLU A 100 13.49 -16.38 0.26
N LEU A 101 12.17 -16.27 0.18
CA LEU A 101 11.41 -15.23 0.86
C LEU A 101 10.26 -15.88 1.61
N VAL A 102 10.20 -15.61 2.91
CA VAL A 102 9.06 -15.94 3.77
C VAL A 102 8.43 -14.63 4.19
N VAL A 103 7.14 -14.46 3.90
CA VAL A 103 6.35 -13.32 4.36
C VAL A 103 5.40 -13.83 5.45
N PRO A 104 5.65 -13.59 6.74
CA PRO A 104 4.77 -14.03 7.81
C PRO A 104 3.39 -13.39 7.71
N PHE A 105 2.34 -14.15 8.00
CA PHE A 105 0.97 -13.63 8.07
C PHE A 105 0.82 -12.45 9.05
N ALA A 106 1.64 -12.41 10.12
CA ALA A 106 1.66 -11.31 11.07
C ALA A 106 2.03 -9.96 10.43
N ASP A 107 2.90 -9.96 9.42
CA ASP A 107 3.30 -8.74 8.72
C ASP A 107 2.17 -8.24 7.80
N LEU A 108 1.40 -9.17 7.22
CA LEU A 108 0.18 -8.84 6.46
C LEU A 108 -0.87 -8.19 7.39
N GLU A 109 -1.08 -8.73 8.59
CA GLU A 109 -2.00 -8.15 9.58
C GLU A 109 -1.51 -6.79 10.11
N ALA A 110 -0.18 -6.61 10.23
CA ALA A 110 0.40 -5.34 10.65
C ALA A 110 0.24 -4.25 9.57
N GLY A 111 0.39 -4.59 8.29
CA GLY A 111 0.24 -3.66 7.18
C GLY A 111 1.26 -2.51 7.22
N VAL A 112 2.43 -2.75 7.78
CA VAL A 112 3.53 -1.78 7.91
C VAL A 112 4.63 -2.16 6.94
N GLU A 113 5.33 -1.19 6.36
CA GLU A 113 6.44 -1.47 5.45
C GLU A 113 7.52 -2.34 6.10
N VAL A 114 7.95 -3.39 5.38
CA VAL A 114 9.02 -4.30 5.79
C VAL A 114 10.00 -4.51 4.64
N VAL A 115 11.29 -4.53 4.97
CA VAL A 115 12.37 -4.90 4.05
C VAL A 115 12.82 -6.32 4.40
N TYR A 116 12.66 -7.25 3.46
CA TYR A 116 13.07 -8.64 3.61
C TYR A 116 14.41 -8.89 2.93
N ASP A 117 15.33 -9.56 3.62
CA ASP A 117 16.45 -10.23 2.98
C ASP A 117 15.96 -11.52 2.33
N ILE A 118 16.34 -11.73 1.07
CA ILE A 118 15.93 -12.90 0.29
C ILE A 118 17.12 -13.77 -0.12
N GLN A 119 18.27 -13.68 0.55
CA GLN A 119 19.48 -14.42 0.17
C GLN A 119 19.23 -15.94 0.10
N GLY A 120 18.55 -16.50 1.09
CA GLY A 120 18.39 -17.96 1.22
C GLY A 120 19.74 -18.67 1.27
N THR A 121 19.99 -19.56 0.31
CA THR A 121 21.27 -20.27 0.11
C THR A 121 22.11 -19.71 -1.03
N SER A 122 21.72 -18.58 -1.63
CA SER A 122 22.47 -17.92 -2.71
C SER A 122 23.83 -17.41 -2.21
N ASP A 123 24.76 -17.16 -3.14
CA ASP A 123 26.10 -16.65 -2.85
C ASP A 123 26.16 -15.13 -2.67
N HIS A 124 25.07 -14.41 -2.95
CA HIS A 124 24.93 -12.97 -2.75
C HIS A 124 23.53 -12.58 -2.23
N PRO A 125 23.41 -11.43 -1.53
CA PRO A 125 22.15 -10.98 -0.98
C PRO A 125 21.30 -10.21 -2.00
N HIS A 126 20.00 -10.28 -1.80
CA HIS A 126 19.01 -9.41 -2.42
C HIS A 126 17.98 -9.03 -1.36
N THR A 127 17.29 -7.91 -1.57
CA THR A 127 16.22 -7.47 -0.67
C THR A 127 14.93 -7.19 -1.44
N VAL A 128 13.80 -7.32 -0.75
CA VAL A 128 12.47 -6.96 -1.27
C VAL A 128 11.80 -6.05 -0.24
N THR A 129 11.24 -4.93 -0.69
CA THR A 129 10.47 -4.02 0.16
C THR A 129 8.98 -4.21 -0.10
N LEU A 130 8.22 -4.55 0.94
CA LEU A 130 6.76 -4.66 0.87
C LEU A 130 6.13 -3.58 1.75
N GLY A 131 5.28 -2.74 1.15
CA GLY A 131 4.57 -1.66 1.84
C GLY A 131 3.12 -2.02 2.20
N ALA A 132 2.46 -1.10 2.89
CA ALA A 132 1.06 -1.24 3.31
C ALA A 132 0.12 -1.60 2.15
N ASP A 133 0.29 -0.97 0.99
CA ASP A 133 -0.53 -1.21 -0.20
C ASP A 133 -0.37 -2.64 -0.73
N HIS A 134 0.85 -3.18 -0.73
CA HIS A 134 1.10 -4.57 -1.12
C HIS A 134 0.39 -5.55 -0.18
N PHE A 135 0.43 -5.30 1.13
CA PHE A 135 -0.28 -6.15 2.09
C PHE A 135 -1.80 -6.05 1.94
N ALA A 136 -2.33 -4.86 1.66
CA ALA A 136 -3.75 -4.67 1.34
C ALA A 136 -4.17 -5.44 0.09
N ASP A 137 -3.35 -5.42 -0.98
CA ASP A 137 -3.58 -6.18 -2.20
C ASP A 137 -3.60 -7.69 -1.94
N LEU A 138 -2.63 -8.20 -1.16
CA LEU A 138 -2.60 -9.61 -0.75
C LEU A 138 -3.85 -9.98 0.07
N LEU A 139 -4.24 -9.14 1.03
CA LEU A 139 -5.47 -9.34 1.81
C LEU A 139 -6.76 -9.23 0.95
N ALA A 140 -6.68 -8.65 -0.24
CA ALA A 140 -7.74 -8.64 -1.24
C ALA A 140 -7.68 -9.82 -2.24
N ARG A 141 -6.80 -10.81 -2.01
CA ARG A 141 -6.50 -11.93 -2.94
C ARG A 141 -5.94 -11.47 -4.29
N THR A 142 -5.32 -10.30 -4.34
CA THR A 142 -4.62 -9.80 -5.51
C THR A 142 -3.15 -10.18 -5.40
N ALA A 143 -2.59 -10.73 -6.49
CA ALA A 143 -1.17 -11.06 -6.53
C ALA A 143 -0.32 -9.79 -6.57
N VAL A 144 0.71 -9.73 -5.75
CA VAL A 144 1.71 -8.66 -5.75
C VAL A 144 2.91 -9.13 -6.57
N ILE A 145 3.36 -8.27 -7.48
CA ILE A 145 4.55 -8.50 -8.31
C ILE A 145 5.50 -7.34 -8.07
N VAL A 146 6.70 -7.65 -7.56
CA VAL A 146 7.73 -6.65 -7.23
C VAL A 146 9.09 -7.13 -7.71
N ASP A 147 10.00 -6.19 -7.97
CA ASP A 147 11.40 -6.50 -8.24
C ASP A 147 12.21 -6.51 -6.93
N SER A 148 13.18 -7.43 -6.84
CA SER A 148 14.20 -7.38 -5.79
C SER A 148 15.22 -6.26 -6.05
N SER A 149 16.01 -5.93 -5.03
CA SER A 149 17.15 -5.02 -5.16
C SER A 149 18.13 -5.50 -6.23
N THR A 150 18.82 -4.56 -6.87
CA THR A 150 19.77 -4.84 -7.95
C THR A 150 21.20 -4.90 -7.44
N GLU A 151 21.64 -6.08 -6.99
CA GLU A 151 23.05 -6.36 -6.72
C GLU A 151 23.61 -7.28 -7.80
N GLY A 152 23.99 -6.69 -8.94
CA GLY A 152 24.41 -7.42 -10.15
C GLY A 152 23.23 -7.81 -11.05
N HIS A 153 22.13 -8.28 -10.48
CA HIS A 153 20.85 -8.47 -11.18
C HIS A 153 19.66 -8.36 -10.21
N SER A 154 18.44 -8.48 -10.74
CA SER A 154 17.19 -8.50 -9.97
C SER A 154 16.34 -9.72 -10.31
N HIS A 155 15.46 -10.09 -9.38
CA HIS A 155 14.42 -11.08 -9.57
C HIS A 155 13.05 -10.45 -9.52
N VAL A 156 12.16 -10.88 -10.41
CA VAL A 156 10.73 -10.63 -10.27
C VAL A 156 10.18 -11.60 -9.23
N VAL A 157 9.59 -11.06 -8.17
CA VAL A 157 8.99 -11.81 -7.08
C VAL A 157 7.48 -11.67 -7.15
N THR A 158 6.78 -12.80 -7.30
CA THR A 158 5.32 -12.88 -7.28
C THR A 158 4.85 -13.48 -5.97
N ILE A 159 3.96 -12.79 -5.28
CA ILE A 159 3.41 -13.17 -3.98
C ILE A 159 1.90 -13.26 -4.11
N PHE A 160 1.29 -14.34 -3.61
CA PHE A 160 -0.16 -14.50 -3.67
C PHE A 160 -0.67 -15.32 -2.48
N CYS A 161 -1.88 -15.02 -2.04
CA CYS A 161 -2.61 -15.83 -1.07
C CYS A 161 -3.30 -17.00 -1.77
N SER A 162 -3.11 -18.22 -1.27
CA SER A 162 -3.80 -19.43 -1.75
C SER A 162 -5.02 -19.75 -0.89
#